data_AF-A0A511ALR3-F1
#
_entry.id   AF-A0A511ALR3-F1
#
_cell.length_a   1.000
_cell.length_b   1.000
_cell.length_c   1.000
_cell.angle_alpha   90.00
_cell.angle_beta   90.00
_cell.angle_gamma   90.00
#
_symmetry.space_group_name_H-M   'P 1'
#
loop_
_entity.id
_entity.type
_entity.pdbx_description
1 polymer ?
#
loop_
_entity_poly.entity_id
_entity_poly.type
_entity_poly.pdbx_seq_one_letter_code
_entity_poly.pdbx_strand_id
1 'polypeptide(L)'
;MAASPVPPSGGHQIESAFGAAAEPAPASERKPRRRRTGLILTALGILVIGAACAGTHWAANVGYDDALLAFEDAADDAKASQDELERTLLALTDTTDVATTVAETDSGNLMDAASKETFTAALSEATDAQDEAAALIDEKLPEPTDKPAWAWELFGATAELNTDRDELTEDHGDFDDTRSTVATASDAVNTTGTAAVLSAAEAAGAFESAHVSARNTDIIALRRAAERLSGAAALDATSAEAYAELESAAAQMLSSEQAELAEKQGPLHDARVEIEAFARDLAPGVLLDFDWSPLVNGYGEADSMGGYATWWYGEPGYANLELSDSVARYWPGDRSRALVAHEVGHAISVKCKGMYDDSDQGTIEAWATAWAIGMGFHDDANGTSAYGTPPQSLIDAAAACR
;
A
#
# COMPACT_ATOMS: atom_id res chain seq x y z
N MET A 1 29.79 -25.97 53.71
CA MET A 1 28.91 -26.82 54.56
C MET A 1 27.93 -27.50 53.62
N ALA A 2 27.57 -28.78 53.73
CA ALA A 2 28.01 -29.83 54.66
C ALA A 2 28.49 -31.09 53.89
N ALA A 3 28.79 -32.20 54.58
CA ALA A 3 29.44 -33.39 54.01
C ALA A 3 28.52 -34.64 53.96
N SER A 4 29.00 -35.70 53.31
CA SER A 4 28.34 -36.99 53.01
C SER A 4 27.98 -37.85 54.23
N PRO A 5 27.17 -38.90 54.03
CA PRO A 5 27.48 -40.23 54.62
C PRO A 5 27.28 -41.45 53.67
N VAL A 6 27.92 -42.58 54.02
CA VAL A 6 28.07 -43.87 53.29
C VAL A 6 28.43 -44.98 54.33
N PRO A 7 28.18 -46.31 54.18
CA PRO A 7 27.51 -47.06 53.10
C PRO A 7 26.07 -47.55 53.47
N PRO A 8 25.70 -48.82 53.84
CA PRO A 8 26.47 -50.00 54.27
C PRO A 8 26.59 -51.14 53.22
N SER A 9 27.41 -52.14 53.53
CA SER A 9 27.59 -53.39 52.75
C SER A 9 26.70 -54.54 53.25
N GLY A 10 26.49 -55.57 52.41
CA GLY A 10 25.81 -56.81 52.78
C GLY A 10 26.36 -58.01 52.01
N GLY A 11 26.48 -59.16 52.67
CA GLY A 11 26.96 -60.42 52.08
C GLY A 11 26.66 -61.62 52.97
N HIS A 12 26.53 -62.82 52.40
CA HIS A 12 26.11 -64.04 53.11
C HIS A 12 26.91 -65.30 52.69
N GLN A 13 26.88 -66.32 53.56
CA GLN A 13 27.75 -67.51 53.59
C GLN A 13 27.04 -68.67 54.33
N ILE A 14 27.49 -69.94 54.28
CA ILE A 14 28.67 -70.48 53.56
C ILE A 14 28.22 -71.17 52.24
N GLU A 15 28.04 -72.48 52.03
CA GLU A 15 28.31 -73.72 52.77
C GLU A 15 28.92 -74.79 51.85
N SER A 16 29.68 -75.73 52.41
CA SER A 16 30.30 -76.85 51.69
C SER A 16 30.52 -78.05 52.64
N ALA A 17 30.22 -79.26 52.17
CA ALA A 17 30.38 -80.51 52.93
C ALA A 17 30.91 -81.65 52.05
N PHE A 18 31.72 -82.54 52.62
CA PHE A 18 32.46 -83.60 51.91
C PHE A 18 32.20 -85.01 52.48
N GLY A 19 32.10 -86.00 51.60
CA GLY A 19 32.40 -87.42 51.88
C GLY A 19 31.27 -88.31 52.43
N ALA A 20 31.37 -89.65 52.36
CA ALA A 20 32.33 -90.50 51.63
C ALA A 20 31.88 -91.99 51.56
N ALA A 21 32.35 -92.73 50.52
CA ALA A 21 32.35 -94.20 50.36
C ALA A 21 30.96 -94.93 50.28
N ALA A 22 30.80 -96.12 49.66
CA ALA A 22 31.76 -97.12 49.17
C ALA A 22 31.24 -97.90 47.90
N GLU A 23 32.11 -98.74 47.33
CA GLU A 23 31.89 -99.66 46.18
C GLU A 23 31.10 -100.95 46.56
N PRO A 24 30.56 -101.78 45.62
CA PRO A 24 31.24 -102.30 44.40
C PRO A 24 30.42 -102.46 43.10
N ALA A 25 31.13 -102.75 42.00
CA ALA A 25 30.57 -103.19 40.70
C ALA A 25 30.15 -104.68 40.69
N PRO A 26 29.33 -105.16 39.73
CA PRO A 26 29.92 -105.63 38.46
C PRO A 26 29.01 -105.54 37.19
N ALA A 27 29.54 -106.08 36.08
CA ALA A 27 28.87 -106.51 34.85
C ALA A 27 28.46 -105.43 33.82
N SER A 28 28.34 -105.86 32.55
CA SER A 28 28.34 -104.98 31.37
C SER A 28 27.18 -105.25 30.40
N GLU A 29 26.51 -104.20 29.94
CA GLU A 29 25.69 -104.24 28.73
C GLU A 29 26.23 -103.29 27.64
N ARG A 30 26.00 -103.65 26.36
CA ARG A 30 26.56 -102.97 25.18
C ARG A 30 25.46 -102.37 24.30
N LYS A 31 25.28 -101.04 24.29
CA LYS A 31 24.73 -100.21 23.18
C LYS A 31 24.56 -98.75 23.62
N PRO A 32 24.49 -97.76 22.70
CA PRO A 32 25.14 -97.66 21.39
C PRO A 32 26.04 -96.40 21.29
N ARG A 33 27.07 -96.41 20.42
CA ARG A 33 27.84 -95.19 20.10
C ARG A 33 26.97 -94.20 19.29
N ARG A 34 26.30 -93.25 19.94
CA ARG A 34 25.69 -92.08 19.25
C ARG A 34 26.78 -91.25 18.56
N ARG A 35 26.52 -90.81 17.33
CA ARG A 35 27.51 -90.14 16.45
C ARG A 35 27.80 -88.71 16.94
N ARG A 36 29.07 -88.39 17.21
CA ARG A 36 29.50 -87.03 17.60
C ARG A 36 29.36 -85.97 16.49
N THR A 37 29.15 -86.37 15.23
CA THR A 37 28.92 -85.44 14.11
C THR A 37 27.70 -84.54 14.28
N GLY A 38 26.68 -84.96 15.04
CA GLY A 38 25.51 -84.12 15.32
C GLY A 38 25.85 -82.82 16.05
N LEU A 39 26.77 -82.86 17.03
CA LEU A 39 27.16 -81.70 17.83
C LEU A 39 27.96 -80.67 17.03
N ILE A 40 28.81 -81.12 16.10
CA ILE A 40 29.59 -80.24 15.22
C ILE A 40 28.67 -79.55 14.21
N LEU A 41 27.69 -80.27 13.66
CA LEU A 41 26.70 -79.70 12.74
C LEU A 41 25.79 -78.66 13.43
N THR A 42 25.36 -78.89 14.68
CA THR A 42 24.61 -77.87 15.44
C THR A 42 25.46 -76.65 15.78
N ALA A 43 26.74 -76.83 16.16
CA ALA A 43 27.63 -75.71 16.44
C ALA A 43 27.90 -74.85 15.19
N LEU A 44 28.12 -75.50 14.04
CA LEU A 44 28.30 -74.81 12.76
C LEU A 44 27.01 -74.07 12.35
N GLY A 45 25.84 -74.71 12.52
CA GLY A 45 24.54 -74.10 12.24
C GLY A 45 24.25 -72.86 13.08
N ILE A 46 24.54 -72.91 14.39
CA ILE A 46 24.42 -71.74 15.29
C ILE A 46 25.35 -70.60 14.85
N LEU A 47 26.57 -70.91 14.42
CA LEU A 47 27.54 -69.90 13.97
C LEU A 47 27.10 -69.24 12.65
N VAL A 48 26.56 -70.02 11.70
CA VAL A 48 25.98 -69.50 10.45
C VAL A 48 24.73 -68.64 10.72
N ILE A 49 23.84 -69.07 11.64
CA ILE A 49 22.67 -68.28 12.04
C ILE A 49 23.10 -66.98 12.73
N GLY A 50 24.07 -67.03 13.65
CA GLY A 50 24.60 -65.83 14.31
C GLY A 50 25.24 -64.84 13.34
N ALA A 51 26.00 -65.33 12.36
CA ALA A 51 26.58 -64.50 11.30
C ALA A 51 25.51 -63.89 10.38
N ALA A 52 24.45 -64.64 10.05
CA ALA A 52 23.32 -64.14 9.30
C ALA A 52 22.56 -63.04 10.06
N CYS A 53 22.20 -63.28 11.33
CA CYS A 53 21.53 -62.28 12.17
C CYS A 53 22.37 -61.01 12.36
N ALA A 54 23.69 -61.15 12.57
CA ALA A 54 24.59 -60.00 12.65
C ALA A 54 24.67 -59.23 11.33
N GLY A 55 24.73 -59.92 10.19
CA GLY A 55 24.69 -59.30 8.86
C GLY A 55 23.38 -58.57 8.58
N THR A 56 22.23 -59.17 8.91
CA THR A 56 20.90 -58.53 8.80
C THR A 56 20.78 -57.31 9.71
N HIS A 57 21.25 -57.38 10.96
CA HIS A 57 21.20 -56.24 11.87
C HIS A 57 22.16 -55.11 11.46
N TRP A 58 23.33 -55.43 10.91
CA TRP A 58 24.23 -54.42 10.33
C TRP A 58 23.61 -53.75 9.11
N ALA A 59 23.04 -54.53 8.17
CA ALA A 59 22.36 -53.99 7.00
C ALA A 59 21.12 -53.14 7.37
N ALA A 60 20.37 -53.53 8.41
CA ALA A 60 19.25 -52.76 8.94
C ALA A 60 19.70 -51.44 9.61
N ASN A 61 20.86 -51.41 10.26
CA ASN A 61 21.43 -50.15 10.76
C ASN A 61 21.85 -49.23 9.61
N VAL A 62 22.63 -49.74 8.64
CA VAL A 62 23.09 -48.93 7.50
C VAL A 62 21.91 -48.40 6.69
N GLY A 63 20.90 -49.24 6.38
CA GLY A 63 19.71 -48.79 5.67
C GLY A 63 18.87 -47.76 6.44
N TYR A 64 18.85 -47.83 7.77
CA TYR A 64 18.25 -46.79 8.61
C TYR A 64 19.08 -45.50 8.60
N ASP A 65 20.41 -45.60 8.74
CA ASP A 65 21.30 -44.44 8.80
C ASP A 65 21.35 -43.69 7.45
N ASP A 66 21.36 -44.42 6.33
CA ASP A 66 21.24 -43.84 4.98
C ASP A 66 19.86 -43.17 4.76
N ALA A 67 18.78 -43.75 5.32
CA ALA A 67 17.43 -43.19 5.23
C ALA A 67 17.20 -41.98 6.15
N LEU A 68 17.79 -41.99 7.35
CA LEU A 68 17.74 -40.86 8.28
C LEU A 68 18.47 -39.65 7.69
N LEU A 69 19.66 -39.83 7.10
CA LEU A 69 20.36 -38.74 6.42
C LEU A 69 19.54 -38.17 5.26
N ALA A 70 18.92 -39.03 4.44
CA ALA A 70 18.06 -38.58 3.33
C ALA A 70 16.76 -37.91 3.80
N PHE A 71 16.30 -38.20 5.01
CA PHE A 71 15.19 -37.51 5.68
C PHE A 71 15.66 -36.16 6.26
N GLU A 72 16.82 -36.12 6.93
CA GLU A 72 17.41 -34.91 7.52
C GLU A 72 17.71 -33.86 6.43
N ASP A 73 18.29 -34.27 5.29
CA ASP A 73 18.49 -33.40 4.11
C ASP A 73 17.15 -32.80 3.61
N ALA A 74 16.09 -33.62 3.50
CA ALA A 74 14.78 -33.16 3.04
C ALA A 74 14.05 -32.26 4.05
N ALA A 75 14.24 -32.49 5.35
CA ALA A 75 13.66 -31.66 6.41
C ALA A 75 14.31 -30.27 6.48
N ASP A 76 15.64 -30.19 6.30
CA ASP A 76 16.37 -28.92 6.21
C ASP A 76 15.94 -28.13 4.95
N ASP A 77 15.81 -28.78 3.78
CA ASP A 77 15.31 -28.15 2.55
C ASP A 77 13.85 -27.65 2.71
N ALA A 78 12.94 -28.49 3.23
CA ALA A 78 11.54 -28.11 3.44
C ALA A 78 11.39 -26.93 4.43
N LYS A 79 12.14 -26.93 5.55
CA LYS A 79 12.11 -25.80 6.50
C LYS A 79 12.69 -24.52 5.88
N ALA A 80 13.71 -24.61 5.04
CA ALA A 80 14.27 -23.45 4.34
C ALA A 80 13.25 -22.80 3.38
N SER A 81 12.44 -23.61 2.68
CA SER A 81 11.35 -23.13 1.83
C SER A 81 10.18 -22.56 2.64
N GLN A 82 9.83 -23.16 3.79
CA GLN A 82 8.88 -22.57 4.75
C GLN A 82 9.36 -21.20 5.27
N ASP A 83 10.64 -21.08 5.67
CA ASP A 83 11.27 -19.82 6.11
C ASP A 83 11.23 -18.73 5.01
N GLU A 84 11.27 -19.10 3.73
CA GLU A 84 11.15 -18.15 2.60
C GLU A 84 9.69 -17.78 2.32
N LEU A 85 8.75 -18.72 2.45
CA LEU A 85 7.32 -18.44 2.38
C LEU A 85 6.88 -17.48 3.49
N GLU A 86 7.28 -17.73 4.75
CA GLU A 86 7.04 -16.84 5.91
C GLU A 86 7.48 -15.39 5.60
N ARG A 87 8.69 -15.21 5.04
CA ARG A 87 9.23 -13.88 4.70
C ARG A 87 8.52 -13.24 3.51
N THR A 88 8.06 -14.03 2.55
CA THR A 88 7.30 -13.53 1.39
C THR A 88 5.88 -13.12 1.80
N LEU A 89 5.24 -13.87 2.71
CA LEU A 89 3.93 -13.57 3.28
C LEU A 89 3.93 -12.28 4.12
N LEU A 90 4.98 -12.04 4.90
CA LEU A 90 5.15 -10.76 5.62
C LEU A 90 5.22 -9.57 4.67
N ALA A 91 5.95 -9.69 3.55
CA ALA A 91 6.03 -8.64 2.53
C ALA A 91 4.70 -8.43 1.79
N LEU A 92 3.93 -9.50 1.54
CA LEU A 92 2.56 -9.37 1.02
C LEU A 92 1.67 -8.63 2.02
N THR A 93 1.80 -8.91 3.32
CA THR A 93 0.99 -8.28 4.38
C THR A 93 1.26 -6.79 4.51
N ASP A 94 2.52 -6.36 4.52
CA ASP A 94 2.88 -4.93 4.46
C ASP A 94 2.28 -4.25 3.20
N THR A 95 2.20 -4.98 2.08
CA THR A 95 1.62 -4.48 0.82
C THR A 95 0.09 -4.38 0.89
N THR A 96 -0.60 -5.37 1.47
CA THR A 96 -2.07 -5.37 1.61
C THR A 96 -2.58 -4.37 2.63
N ASP A 97 -1.82 -4.06 3.69
CA ASP A 97 -2.20 -3.03 4.67
C ASP A 97 -2.18 -1.63 4.03
N VAL A 98 -1.15 -1.33 3.22
CA VAL A 98 -1.08 -0.10 2.42
C VAL A 98 -2.21 -0.05 1.38
N ALA A 99 -2.46 -1.16 0.67
CA ALA A 99 -3.53 -1.23 -0.32
C ALA A 99 -4.94 -1.07 0.31
N THR A 100 -5.18 -1.68 1.46
CA THR A 100 -6.42 -1.53 2.23
C THR A 100 -6.62 -0.08 2.66
N THR A 101 -5.55 0.59 3.12
CA THR A 101 -5.59 2.03 3.46
C THR A 101 -6.04 2.87 2.26
N VAL A 102 -5.56 2.59 1.04
CA VAL A 102 -6.00 3.27 -0.19
C VAL A 102 -7.46 2.94 -0.52
N ALA A 103 -7.86 1.67 -0.41
CA ALA A 103 -9.22 1.22 -0.70
C ALA A 103 -10.30 1.76 0.27
N GLU A 104 -9.96 1.94 1.55
CA GLU A 104 -10.82 2.60 2.56
C GLU A 104 -10.85 4.13 2.40
N THR A 105 -9.77 4.72 1.87
CA THR A 105 -9.64 6.16 1.63
C THR A 105 -10.45 6.64 0.42
N ASP A 106 -10.58 5.83 -0.62
CA ASP A 106 -11.24 6.22 -1.87
C ASP A 106 -12.73 6.54 -1.67
N SER A 107 -13.06 7.83 -1.80
CA SER A 107 -14.44 8.33 -1.76
C SER A 107 -15.16 8.20 -3.11
N GLY A 108 -14.47 7.76 -4.16
CA GLY A 108 -14.99 7.62 -5.52
C GLY A 108 -15.07 8.95 -6.29
N ASN A 109 -14.32 9.96 -5.85
CA ASN A 109 -14.28 11.29 -6.49
C ASN A 109 -13.28 11.36 -7.65
N LEU A 110 -12.10 10.73 -7.50
CA LEU A 110 -11.04 10.78 -8.52
C LEU A 110 -10.67 9.42 -9.10
N MET A 111 -10.72 8.33 -8.32
CA MET A 111 -10.43 7.00 -8.85
C MET A 111 -11.58 6.52 -9.76
N ASP A 112 -11.26 6.20 -11.01
CA ASP A 112 -12.27 5.69 -11.94
C ASP A 112 -12.73 4.27 -11.57
N ALA A 113 -13.96 3.93 -11.94
CA ALA A 113 -14.59 2.67 -11.53
C ALA A 113 -13.86 1.41 -12.06
N ALA A 114 -13.17 1.48 -13.21
CA ALA A 114 -12.46 0.34 -13.76
C ALA A 114 -11.09 0.14 -13.08
N SER A 115 -10.39 1.23 -12.74
CA SER A 115 -9.21 1.18 -11.87
C SER A 115 -9.58 0.64 -10.49
N LYS A 116 -10.70 1.09 -9.90
CA LYS A 116 -11.20 0.59 -8.61
C LYS A 116 -11.55 -0.90 -8.66
N GLU A 117 -12.28 -1.34 -9.68
CA GLU A 117 -12.64 -2.77 -9.87
C GLU A 117 -11.38 -3.63 -10.01
N THR A 118 -10.40 -3.19 -10.82
CA THR A 118 -9.14 -3.91 -11.04
C THR A 118 -8.29 -4.00 -9.75
N PHE A 119 -8.17 -2.90 -9.01
CA PHE A 119 -7.40 -2.83 -7.77
C PHE A 119 -8.03 -3.64 -6.63
N THR A 120 -9.35 -3.54 -6.45
CA THR A 120 -10.06 -4.30 -5.40
C THR A 120 -10.14 -5.79 -5.70
N ALA A 121 -10.14 -6.21 -6.98
CA ALA A 121 -9.96 -7.61 -7.36
C ALA A 121 -8.57 -8.14 -6.96
N ALA A 122 -7.49 -7.43 -7.33
CA ALA A 122 -6.12 -7.82 -6.97
C ALA A 122 -5.91 -7.88 -5.44
N LEU A 123 -6.51 -6.95 -4.69
CA LEU A 123 -6.47 -6.97 -3.22
C LEU A 123 -7.21 -8.20 -2.64
N SER A 124 -8.34 -8.62 -3.22
CA SER A 124 -9.03 -9.85 -2.82
C SER A 124 -8.19 -11.10 -3.11
N GLU A 125 -7.60 -11.19 -4.31
CA GLU A 125 -6.72 -12.31 -4.69
C GLU A 125 -5.47 -12.39 -3.78
N ALA A 126 -4.96 -11.25 -3.32
CA ALA A 126 -3.90 -11.19 -2.32
C ALA A 126 -4.34 -11.69 -0.93
N THR A 127 -5.53 -11.31 -0.44
CA THR A 127 -6.04 -11.83 0.83
C THR A 127 -6.31 -13.33 0.79
N ASP A 128 -6.86 -13.86 -0.32
CA ASP A 128 -7.02 -15.30 -0.51
C ASP A 128 -5.65 -16.02 -0.47
N ALA A 129 -4.61 -15.46 -1.09
CA ALA A 129 -3.24 -15.99 -1.06
C ALA A 129 -2.55 -15.85 0.32
N GLN A 130 -2.93 -14.86 1.14
CA GLN A 130 -2.45 -14.74 2.53
C GLN A 130 -3.02 -15.85 3.41
N ASP A 131 -4.33 -16.11 3.31
CA ASP A 131 -5.00 -17.17 4.08
C ASP A 131 -4.48 -18.57 3.69
N GLU A 132 -4.24 -18.82 2.39
CA GLU A 132 -3.64 -20.07 1.90
C GLU A 132 -2.20 -20.27 2.42
N ALA A 133 -1.34 -19.25 2.29
CA ALA A 133 0.03 -19.33 2.77
C ALA A 133 0.13 -19.44 4.31
N ALA A 134 -0.72 -18.73 5.05
CA ALA A 134 -0.77 -18.83 6.51
C ALA A 134 -1.21 -20.22 6.97
N ALA A 135 -2.21 -20.82 6.32
CA ALA A 135 -2.64 -22.18 6.61
C ALA A 135 -1.52 -23.20 6.37
N LEU A 136 -0.78 -23.08 5.27
CA LEU A 136 0.33 -23.96 4.92
C LEU A 136 1.54 -23.81 5.87
N ILE A 137 1.84 -22.60 6.36
CA ILE A 137 2.90 -22.36 7.37
C ILE A 137 2.54 -23.00 8.72
N ASP A 138 1.27 -23.00 9.12
CA ASP A 138 0.80 -23.60 10.37
C ASP A 138 0.83 -25.16 10.36
N GLU A 139 1.07 -25.79 9.20
CA GLU A 139 1.22 -27.24 9.09
C GLU A 139 2.58 -27.71 9.64
N LYS A 140 2.56 -28.84 10.38
CA LYS A 140 3.73 -29.31 11.10
C LYS A 140 4.49 -30.40 10.33
N LEU A 141 5.66 -30.03 9.83
CA LEU A 141 6.64 -30.93 9.24
C LEU A 141 6.89 -32.18 10.11
N PRO A 142 7.06 -33.37 9.49
CA PRO A 142 7.47 -34.60 10.17
C PRO A 142 8.73 -34.46 11.05
N GLU A 143 8.79 -35.26 12.13
CA GLU A 143 9.95 -35.34 13.05
C GLU A 143 10.40 -36.80 13.18
N PRO A 144 11.72 -37.08 13.15
CA PRO A 144 12.23 -38.46 13.16
C PRO A 144 12.09 -39.09 14.55
N THR A 145 11.73 -40.37 14.59
CA THR A 145 11.52 -41.11 15.85
C THR A 145 12.83 -41.67 16.45
N ASP A 146 12.81 -42.01 17.74
CA ASP A 146 13.96 -42.61 18.44
C ASP A 146 14.45 -43.90 17.75
N LYS A 147 15.70 -43.91 17.27
CA LYS A 147 16.28 -45.04 16.51
C LYS A 147 16.08 -46.40 17.20
N PRO A 148 15.34 -47.35 16.59
CA PRO A 148 15.06 -48.63 17.22
C PRO A 148 16.28 -49.55 17.40
N ALA A 149 16.21 -50.45 18.39
CA ALA A 149 17.31 -51.33 18.75
C ALA A 149 17.32 -52.67 17.97
N TRP A 150 16.17 -53.17 17.49
CA TRP A 150 16.09 -54.47 16.83
C TRP A 150 15.98 -54.37 15.30
N ALA A 151 16.56 -55.35 14.60
CA ALA A 151 16.67 -55.32 13.14
C ALA A 151 15.31 -55.25 12.39
N TRP A 152 14.24 -55.80 12.96
CA TRP A 152 12.89 -55.72 12.37
C TRP A 152 12.20 -54.38 12.63
N GLU A 153 12.48 -53.72 13.75
CA GLU A 153 11.99 -52.36 14.02
C GLU A 153 12.74 -51.35 13.15
N LEU A 154 14.06 -51.51 13.00
CA LEU A 154 14.88 -50.69 12.09
C LEU A 154 14.34 -50.72 10.66
N PHE A 155 13.95 -51.88 10.12
CA PHE A 155 13.32 -51.96 8.80
C PHE A 155 11.93 -51.29 8.74
N GLY A 156 11.20 -51.23 9.86
CA GLY A 156 9.93 -50.49 9.95
C GLY A 156 10.18 -48.98 9.90
N ALA A 157 11.00 -48.46 10.81
CA ALA A 157 11.34 -47.04 10.87
C ALA A 157 12.12 -46.56 9.63
N THR A 158 12.85 -47.44 8.94
CA THR A 158 13.43 -47.12 7.61
C THR A 158 12.33 -46.84 6.58
N ALA A 159 11.22 -47.58 6.60
CA ALA A 159 10.10 -47.37 5.68
C ALA A 159 9.25 -46.14 6.07
N GLU A 160 9.13 -45.87 7.38
CA GLU A 160 8.56 -44.64 7.96
C GLU A 160 9.35 -43.42 7.45
N LEU A 161 10.66 -43.32 7.76
CA LEU A 161 11.55 -42.24 7.27
C LEU A 161 11.57 -42.06 5.74
N ASN A 162 11.35 -43.12 4.95
CA ASN A 162 11.22 -42.99 3.50
C ASN A 162 9.87 -42.43 3.05
N THR A 163 8.81 -42.64 3.82
CA THR A 163 7.48 -42.05 3.61
C THR A 163 7.51 -40.59 4.05
N ASP A 164 7.98 -40.33 5.28
CA ASP A 164 8.09 -38.99 5.85
C ASP A 164 8.98 -38.06 5.00
N ARG A 165 10.04 -38.59 4.36
CA ARG A 165 10.86 -37.86 3.37
C ARG A 165 10.07 -37.53 2.09
N ASP A 166 9.28 -38.48 1.59
CA ASP A 166 8.50 -38.26 0.38
C ASP A 166 7.38 -37.23 0.63
N GLU A 167 6.81 -37.21 1.84
CA GLU A 167 5.92 -36.15 2.34
C GLU A 167 6.65 -34.79 2.43
N LEU A 168 7.82 -34.71 3.09
CA LEU A 168 8.67 -33.49 3.13
C LEU A 168 9.07 -32.96 1.73
N THR A 169 9.14 -33.84 0.73
CA THR A 169 9.44 -33.46 -0.67
C THR A 169 8.20 -32.88 -1.37
N GLU A 170 7.00 -33.27 -0.96
CA GLU A 170 5.72 -32.68 -1.38
C GLU A 170 5.54 -31.33 -0.67
N ASP A 171 5.74 -31.25 0.66
CA ASP A 171 5.74 -30.02 1.47
C ASP A 171 6.66 -28.94 0.87
N HIS A 172 7.91 -29.30 0.53
CA HIS A 172 8.85 -28.39 -0.12
C HIS A 172 8.27 -27.81 -1.43
N GLY A 173 7.62 -28.65 -2.25
CA GLY A 173 7.01 -28.23 -3.51
C GLY A 173 5.88 -27.24 -3.29
N ASP A 174 4.98 -27.55 -2.36
CA ASP A 174 3.81 -26.72 -2.04
C ASP A 174 4.22 -25.39 -1.39
N PHE A 175 5.28 -25.34 -0.57
CA PHE A 175 5.85 -24.07 -0.10
C PHE A 175 6.38 -23.21 -1.27
N ASP A 176 7.08 -23.81 -2.24
CA ASP A 176 7.74 -23.08 -3.32
C ASP A 176 6.74 -22.56 -4.38
N ASP A 177 5.71 -23.34 -4.70
CA ASP A 177 4.60 -22.93 -5.56
C ASP A 177 3.69 -21.89 -4.85
N THR A 178 3.33 -22.10 -3.58
CA THR A 178 2.59 -21.09 -2.80
C THR A 178 3.37 -19.77 -2.66
N ARG A 179 4.69 -19.84 -2.46
CA ARG A 179 5.58 -18.67 -2.44
C ARG A 179 5.57 -17.92 -3.78
N SER A 180 5.47 -18.63 -4.90
CA SER A 180 5.30 -18.03 -6.23
C SER A 180 3.94 -17.32 -6.38
N THR A 181 2.87 -17.90 -5.84
CA THR A 181 1.53 -17.29 -5.77
C THR A 181 1.52 -16.01 -4.94
N VAL A 182 2.04 -16.06 -3.70
CA VAL A 182 2.15 -14.89 -2.80
C VAL A 182 2.96 -13.76 -3.43
N ALA A 183 4.09 -14.07 -4.07
CA ALA A 183 4.89 -13.08 -4.78
C ALA A 183 4.14 -12.46 -5.97
N THR A 184 3.42 -13.28 -6.75
CA THR A 184 2.61 -12.81 -7.88
C THR A 184 1.46 -11.90 -7.43
N ALA A 185 0.82 -12.21 -6.30
CA ALA A 185 -0.22 -11.38 -5.70
C ALA A 185 0.33 -10.04 -5.18
N SER A 186 1.53 -10.05 -4.57
CA SER A 186 2.22 -8.82 -4.14
C SER A 186 2.51 -7.89 -5.31
N ASP A 187 3.09 -8.42 -6.40
CA ASP A 187 3.33 -7.67 -7.64
C ASP A 187 2.02 -7.15 -8.27
N ALA A 188 0.93 -7.93 -8.21
CA ALA A 188 -0.38 -7.55 -8.74
C ALA A 188 -1.02 -6.39 -7.96
N VAL A 189 -1.05 -6.46 -6.62
CA VAL A 189 -1.56 -5.39 -5.76
C VAL A 189 -0.72 -4.12 -5.92
N ASN A 190 0.61 -4.24 -5.88
CA ASN A 190 1.52 -3.11 -6.06
C ASN A 190 1.31 -2.44 -7.43
N THR A 191 1.26 -3.22 -8.51
CA THR A 191 1.07 -2.70 -9.88
C THR A 191 -0.29 -2.05 -10.07
N THR A 192 -1.38 -2.71 -9.66
CA THR A 192 -2.75 -2.21 -9.86
C THR A 192 -3.05 -1.01 -8.96
N GLY A 193 -2.61 -1.02 -7.70
CA GLY A 193 -2.74 0.10 -6.78
C GLY A 193 -1.95 1.32 -7.24
N THR A 194 -0.68 1.14 -7.65
CA THR A 194 0.13 2.24 -8.22
C THR A 194 -0.56 2.87 -9.43
N ALA A 195 -1.09 2.04 -10.35
CA ALA A 195 -1.82 2.53 -11.52
C ALA A 195 -3.12 3.27 -11.13
N ALA A 196 -3.87 2.77 -10.15
CA ALA A 196 -5.12 3.38 -9.70
C ALA A 196 -4.92 4.74 -9.01
N VAL A 197 -3.91 4.88 -8.13
CA VAL A 197 -3.61 6.16 -7.47
C VAL A 197 -3.02 7.19 -8.44
N LEU A 198 -2.25 6.76 -9.45
CA LEU A 198 -1.79 7.63 -10.54
C LEU A 198 -2.94 8.07 -11.46
N SER A 199 -3.89 7.18 -11.79
CA SER A 199 -5.10 7.53 -12.55
C SER A 199 -5.90 8.65 -11.86
N ALA A 200 -6.06 8.54 -10.53
CA ALA A 200 -6.71 9.59 -9.73
C ALA A 200 -5.93 10.93 -9.72
N ALA A 201 -4.59 10.90 -9.73
CA ALA A 201 -3.77 12.11 -9.87
C ALA A 201 -3.94 12.77 -11.25
N GLU A 202 -4.01 11.99 -12.33
CA GLU A 202 -4.28 12.51 -13.68
C GLU A 202 -5.72 13.07 -13.80
N ALA A 203 -6.70 12.44 -13.14
CA ALA A 203 -8.09 12.89 -13.11
C ALA A 203 -8.29 14.27 -12.47
N ALA A 204 -7.40 14.70 -11.57
CA ALA A 204 -7.53 15.95 -10.82
C ALA A 204 -7.71 17.20 -11.70
N GLY A 205 -7.09 17.27 -12.89
CA GLY A 205 -7.27 18.39 -13.82
C GLY A 205 -8.64 18.42 -14.52
N ALA A 206 -9.24 17.24 -14.75
CA ALA A 206 -10.61 17.13 -15.27
C ALA A 206 -11.65 17.42 -14.18
N PHE A 207 -11.37 16.99 -12.94
CA PHE A 207 -12.14 17.31 -11.75
C PHE A 207 -12.17 18.83 -11.51
N GLU A 208 -11.01 19.49 -11.52
CA GLU A 208 -10.94 20.96 -11.41
C GLU A 208 -11.78 21.66 -12.48
N SER A 209 -11.70 21.17 -13.72
CA SER A 209 -12.45 21.72 -14.86
C SER A 209 -13.98 21.54 -14.75
N ALA A 210 -14.45 20.60 -13.91
CA ALA A 210 -15.87 20.41 -13.64
C ALA A 210 -16.37 21.31 -12.49
N HIS A 211 -15.51 21.62 -11.53
CA HIS A 211 -15.85 22.27 -10.25
C HIS A 211 -15.42 23.75 -10.20
N VAL A 212 -15.76 24.49 -11.27
CA VAL A 212 -15.28 25.86 -11.54
C VAL A 212 -15.70 26.94 -10.54
N SER A 213 -16.61 26.61 -9.62
CA SER A 213 -17.07 27.50 -8.55
C SER A 213 -16.46 27.17 -7.18
N ALA A 214 -15.53 26.21 -7.07
CA ALA A 214 -14.77 25.98 -5.85
C ALA A 214 -13.73 27.08 -5.58
N ARG A 215 -13.28 27.20 -4.32
CA ARG A 215 -12.31 28.23 -3.93
C ARG A 215 -10.89 27.95 -4.44
N ASN A 216 -10.17 29.01 -4.84
CA ASN A 216 -8.81 28.95 -5.36
C ASN A 216 -7.82 28.24 -4.43
N THR A 217 -7.99 28.38 -3.11
CA THR A 217 -7.15 27.68 -2.11
C THR A 217 -7.22 26.17 -2.24
N ASP A 218 -8.38 25.65 -2.63
CA ASP A 218 -8.72 24.24 -2.60
C ASP A 218 -8.37 23.61 -3.96
N ILE A 219 -8.52 24.37 -5.05
CA ILE A 219 -7.89 24.10 -6.35
C ILE A 219 -6.37 23.95 -6.17
N ILE A 220 -5.74 24.87 -5.44
CA ILE A 220 -4.29 24.84 -5.19
C ILE A 220 -3.90 23.66 -4.28
N ALA A 221 -4.75 23.26 -3.34
CA ALA A 221 -4.53 22.06 -2.53
C ALA A 221 -4.61 20.78 -3.39
N LEU A 222 -5.66 20.64 -4.21
CA LEU A 222 -5.87 19.50 -5.12
C LEU A 222 -4.68 19.33 -6.06
N ARG A 223 -4.27 20.40 -6.75
CA ARG A 223 -3.11 20.40 -7.66
C ARG A 223 -1.83 19.92 -6.96
N ARG A 224 -1.56 20.37 -5.74
CA ARG A 224 -0.36 19.99 -4.97
C ARG A 224 -0.39 18.55 -4.47
N ALA A 225 -1.56 18.03 -4.11
CA ALA A 225 -1.71 16.62 -3.75
C ALA A 225 -1.51 15.71 -4.97
N ALA A 226 -2.10 16.07 -6.12
CA ALA A 226 -1.88 15.37 -7.39
C ALA A 226 -0.40 15.42 -7.84
N GLU A 227 0.27 16.56 -7.69
CA GLU A 227 1.70 16.71 -7.99
C GLU A 227 2.57 15.76 -7.14
N ARG A 228 2.32 15.66 -5.83
CA ARG A 228 3.03 14.71 -4.94
C ARG A 228 2.89 13.27 -5.40
N LEU A 229 1.68 12.89 -5.82
CA LEU A 229 1.36 11.52 -6.22
C LEU A 229 1.87 11.18 -7.63
N SER A 230 1.97 12.16 -8.54
CA SER A 230 2.40 11.99 -9.93
C SER A 230 3.81 11.42 -10.13
N GLY A 231 4.63 11.38 -9.07
CA GLY A 231 5.97 10.77 -9.05
C GLY A 231 6.05 9.39 -8.40
N ALA A 232 4.94 8.79 -7.98
CA ALA A 232 4.92 7.49 -7.31
C ALA A 232 5.42 6.37 -8.24
N ALA A 233 6.32 5.52 -7.72
CA ALA A 233 6.93 4.41 -8.46
C ALA A 233 6.49 3.02 -7.97
N ALA A 234 5.79 2.97 -6.83
CA ALA A 234 5.25 1.78 -6.18
C ALA A 234 4.14 2.20 -5.20
N LEU A 235 3.35 1.22 -4.75
CA LEU A 235 2.31 1.38 -3.74
C LEU A 235 2.93 1.22 -2.35
N ASP A 236 3.48 2.32 -1.81
CA ASP A 236 4.01 2.39 -0.45
C ASP A 236 3.20 3.33 0.46
N ALA A 237 3.52 3.36 1.76
CA ALA A 237 2.84 4.21 2.73
C ALA A 237 2.89 5.72 2.40
N THR A 238 3.91 6.20 1.68
CA THR A 238 4.01 7.59 1.20
C THR A 238 3.03 7.84 0.07
N SER A 239 2.88 6.87 -0.86
CA SER A 239 1.88 6.94 -1.92
C SER A 239 0.45 6.92 -1.38
N ALA A 240 0.19 6.13 -0.33
CA ALA A 240 -1.10 6.06 0.35
C ALA A 240 -1.42 7.34 1.12
N GLU A 241 -0.44 7.93 1.84
CA GLU A 241 -0.60 9.24 2.48
C GLU A 241 -0.89 10.35 1.45
N ALA A 242 -0.16 10.37 0.34
CA ALA A 242 -0.39 11.34 -0.74
C ALA A 242 -1.75 11.14 -1.44
N TYR A 243 -2.23 9.90 -1.57
CA TYR A 243 -3.59 9.61 -2.06
C TYR A 243 -4.67 10.09 -1.07
N ALA A 244 -4.47 9.92 0.23
CA ALA A 244 -5.37 10.45 1.26
C ALA A 244 -5.39 11.99 1.31
N GLU A 245 -4.25 12.66 1.08
CA GLU A 245 -4.24 14.12 0.87
C GLU A 245 -5.03 14.53 -0.38
N LEU A 246 -4.96 13.74 -1.46
CA LEU A 246 -5.62 14.03 -2.73
C LEU A 246 -7.15 13.89 -2.65
N GLU A 247 -7.66 12.77 -2.13
CA GLU A 247 -9.10 12.57 -1.90
C GLU A 247 -9.66 13.58 -0.87
N SER A 248 -8.88 13.92 0.15
CA SER A 248 -9.22 14.97 1.12
C SER A 248 -9.29 16.37 0.48
N ALA A 249 -8.41 16.67 -0.47
CA ALA A 249 -8.46 17.93 -1.22
C ALA A 249 -9.66 17.99 -2.19
N ALA A 250 -9.99 16.88 -2.85
CA ALA A 250 -11.20 16.77 -3.68
C ALA A 250 -12.49 16.98 -2.87
N ALA A 251 -12.59 16.34 -1.68
CA ALA A 251 -13.72 16.53 -0.78
C ALA A 251 -13.84 17.97 -0.25
N GLN A 252 -12.72 18.65 0.02
CA GLN A 252 -12.71 20.07 0.39
C GLN A 252 -13.15 20.97 -0.78
N MET A 253 -12.68 20.70 -2.00
CA MET A 253 -13.07 21.43 -3.21
C MET A 253 -14.58 21.33 -3.48
N LEU A 254 -15.17 20.14 -3.35
CA LEU A 254 -16.63 19.94 -3.45
C LEU A 254 -17.40 20.67 -2.35
N SER A 255 -16.82 20.75 -1.14
CA SER A 255 -17.43 21.45 0.00
C SER A 255 -17.44 22.96 -0.20
N SER A 256 -16.34 23.55 -0.70
CA SER A 256 -16.31 24.97 -1.01
C SER A 256 -17.16 25.32 -2.23
N GLU A 257 -17.16 24.52 -3.30
CA GLU A 257 -18.10 24.75 -4.42
C GLU A 257 -19.55 24.80 -3.95
N GLN A 258 -19.98 23.88 -3.08
CA GLN A 258 -21.34 23.89 -2.55
C GLN A 258 -21.65 25.14 -1.70
N ALA A 259 -20.68 25.67 -0.94
CA ALA A 259 -20.82 26.92 -0.22
C ALA A 259 -20.91 28.13 -1.17
N GLU A 260 -20.03 28.17 -2.18
CA GLU A 260 -19.98 29.23 -3.20
C GLU A 260 -21.26 29.29 -4.03
N LEU A 261 -21.75 28.14 -4.50
CA LEU A 261 -23.02 28.03 -5.22
C LEU A 261 -24.22 28.34 -4.33
N ALA A 262 -24.13 28.15 -3.00
CA ALA A 262 -25.16 28.54 -2.04
C ALA A 262 -25.22 30.06 -1.79
N GLU A 263 -24.07 30.74 -1.68
CA GLU A 263 -24.01 32.20 -1.61
C GLU A 263 -24.57 32.85 -2.89
N LYS A 264 -24.26 32.26 -4.04
CA LYS A 264 -24.69 32.74 -5.36
C LYS A 264 -26.21 32.59 -5.61
N GLN A 265 -26.98 31.98 -4.69
CA GLN A 265 -28.43 31.78 -4.85
C GLN A 265 -29.28 33.05 -4.79
N GLY A 266 -30.50 32.97 -5.33
CA GLY A 266 -31.54 34.01 -5.24
C GLY A 266 -31.79 34.74 -6.56
N PRO A 267 -32.50 35.90 -6.54
CA PRO A 267 -32.97 36.58 -7.76
C PRO A 267 -31.88 37.13 -8.69
N LEU A 268 -30.61 37.05 -8.30
CA LEU A 268 -29.45 37.52 -9.07
C LEU A 268 -28.56 36.37 -9.58
N HIS A 269 -28.91 35.10 -9.29
CA HIS A 269 -28.06 33.93 -9.54
C HIS A 269 -27.52 33.86 -10.98
N ASP A 270 -28.41 33.84 -11.97
CA ASP A 270 -28.05 33.72 -13.39
C ASP A 270 -27.09 34.83 -13.84
N ALA A 271 -27.29 36.06 -13.35
CA ALA A 271 -26.44 37.21 -13.66
C ALA A 271 -25.06 37.11 -12.98
N ARG A 272 -24.99 36.63 -11.73
CA ARG A 272 -23.72 36.36 -11.04
C ARG A 272 -22.90 35.31 -11.81
N VAL A 273 -23.51 34.19 -12.19
CA VAL A 273 -22.85 33.13 -12.98
C VAL A 273 -22.35 33.66 -14.33
N GLU A 274 -23.13 34.49 -15.04
CA GLU A 274 -22.69 35.10 -16.31
C GLU A 274 -21.51 36.08 -16.11
N ILE A 275 -21.52 36.87 -15.04
CA ILE A 275 -20.43 37.80 -14.68
C ILE A 275 -19.13 37.05 -14.41
N GLU A 276 -19.18 35.98 -13.62
CA GLU A 276 -17.99 35.21 -13.25
C GLU A 276 -17.40 34.46 -14.45
N ALA A 277 -18.24 33.94 -15.34
CA ALA A 277 -17.80 33.36 -16.61
C ALA A 277 -17.14 34.41 -17.53
N PHE A 278 -17.72 35.61 -17.63
CA PHE A 278 -17.14 36.73 -18.38
C PHE A 278 -15.79 37.19 -17.79
N ALA A 279 -15.67 37.26 -16.46
CA ALA A 279 -14.42 37.60 -15.80
C ALA A 279 -13.30 36.57 -16.06
N ARG A 280 -13.63 35.28 -16.06
CA ARG A 280 -12.70 34.18 -16.40
C ARG A 280 -12.26 34.19 -17.88
N ASP A 281 -13.10 34.59 -18.84
CA ASP A 281 -12.71 34.78 -20.26
C ASP A 281 -11.76 35.97 -20.48
N LEU A 282 -11.93 37.03 -19.70
CA LEU A 282 -11.03 38.18 -19.73
C LEU A 282 -9.62 37.81 -19.23
N ALA A 283 -9.49 37.06 -18.13
CA ALA A 283 -8.20 36.68 -17.53
C ALA A 283 -7.86 35.18 -17.65
N PRO A 284 -7.58 34.68 -18.87
CA PRO A 284 -7.29 33.25 -19.09
C PRO A 284 -6.02 32.81 -18.35
N GLY A 285 -6.13 31.74 -17.56
CA GLY A 285 -5.05 31.19 -16.75
C GLY A 285 -4.83 31.88 -15.40
N VAL A 286 -5.74 32.76 -14.97
CA VAL A 286 -5.80 33.26 -13.59
C VAL A 286 -6.87 32.50 -12.81
N LEU A 287 -6.55 32.12 -11.58
CA LEU A 287 -7.49 31.54 -10.62
C LEU A 287 -8.30 32.69 -9.95
N LEU A 288 -9.63 32.64 -10.02
CA LEU A 288 -10.55 33.71 -9.62
C LEU A 288 -11.66 33.23 -8.66
N ASP A 289 -11.64 33.75 -7.43
CA ASP A 289 -12.72 33.68 -6.44
C ASP A 289 -13.68 34.89 -6.61
N PHE A 290 -14.92 34.75 -6.12
CA PHE A 290 -15.96 35.80 -6.22
C PHE A 290 -16.90 35.82 -5.01
N ASP A 291 -16.73 36.83 -4.13
CA ASP A 291 -17.64 37.15 -3.02
C ASP A 291 -18.70 38.19 -3.46
N TRP A 292 -19.95 38.09 -2.95
CA TRP A 292 -21.06 38.94 -3.38
C TRP A 292 -21.75 39.74 -2.25
N SER A 293 -21.48 41.04 -2.19
CA SER A 293 -21.95 41.94 -1.11
C SER A 293 -23.05 42.93 -1.55
N PRO A 294 -23.97 43.38 -0.67
CA PRO A 294 -24.90 44.46 -0.98
C PRO A 294 -24.24 45.83 -1.24
N LEU A 295 -23.06 46.06 -0.65
CA LEU A 295 -22.22 47.24 -0.81
C LEU A 295 -20.75 46.83 -0.83
N VAL A 296 -19.97 47.33 -1.80
CA VAL A 296 -18.51 47.17 -1.88
C VAL A 296 -17.86 48.55 -1.95
N ASN A 297 -16.85 48.81 -1.11
CA ASN A 297 -16.23 50.13 -0.95
C ASN A 297 -17.22 51.31 -0.72
N GLY A 298 -18.42 51.01 -0.22
CA GLY A 298 -19.50 52.00 0.01
C GLY A 298 -20.46 52.22 -1.16
N TYR A 299 -20.32 51.47 -2.26
CA TYR A 299 -21.17 51.56 -3.46
C TYR A 299 -21.98 50.27 -3.68
N GLY A 300 -23.20 50.39 -4.20
CA GLY A 300 -24.14 49.28 -4.45
C GLY A 300 -25.63 49.62 -4.23
N GLU A 301 -25.89 50.74 -3.55
CA GLU A 301 -27.22 51.35 -3.42
C GLU A 301 -27.54 52.29 -4.60
N ALA A 302 -28.83 52.46 -4.90
CA ALA A 302 -29.34 53.24 -6.02
C ALA A 302 -28.59 52.90 -7.34
N ASP A 303 -28.26 53.90 -8.14
CA ASP A 303 -27.53 53.75 -9.41
C ASP A 303 -25.99 53.69 -9.22
N SER A 304 -25.50 53.26 -8.05
CA SER A 304 -24.07 53.05 -7.81
C SER A 304 -23.70 51.57 -7.88
N MET A 305 -22.47 51.29 -8.30
CA MET A 305 -21.86 49.96 -8.32
C MET A 305 -20.45 50.08 -7.76
N GLY A 306 -20.07 49.13 -6.92
CA GLY A 306 -18.70 48.96 -6.43
C GLY A 306 -18.17 47.57 -6.77
N GLY A 307 -16.85 47.51 -6.93
CA GLY A 307 -16.04 46.30 -6.92
C GLY A 307 -14.83 46.48 -6.02
N TYR A 308 -14.13 45.39 -5.76
CA TYR A 308 -12.83 45.36 -5.11
C TYR A 308 -12.09 44.08 -5.51
N ALA A 309 -10.80 44.18 -5.79
CA ALA A 309 -9.96 43.03 -6.12
C ALA A 309 -8.75 42.91 -5.19
N THR A 310 -8.42 41.67 -4.80
CA THR A 310 -7.18 41.34 -4.09
C THR A 310 -6.48 40.19 -4.82
N TRP A 311 -5.16 40.25 -5.00
CA TRP A 311 -4.40 39.25 -5.76
C TRP A 311 -3.10 38.84 -5.07
N TRP A 312 -2.63 37.63 -5.38
CA TRP A 312 -1.44 37.03 -4.79
C TRP A 312 -0.52 36.45 -5.87
N TYR A 313 0.73 36.92 -5.90
CA TYR A 313 1.80 36.42 -6.77
C TYR A 313 2.38 35.06 -6.33
N GLY A 314 1.51 34.11 -5.98
CA GLY A 314 1.89 32.74 -5.64
C GLY A 314 2.21 31.90 -6.88
N GLU A 315 2.51 30.62 -6.64
CA GLU A 315 2.60 29.59 -7.67
C GLU A 315 1.57 28.49 -7.35
N PRO A 316 0.47 28.38 -8.13
CA PRO A 316 -0.01 29.36 -9.12
C PRO A 316 -0.48 30.68 -8.47
N GLY A 317 -0.57 31.75 -9.27
CA GLY A 317 -1.13 33.03 -8.85
C GLY A 317 -2.66 33.03 -8.90
N TYR A 318 -3.30 33.72 -7.96
CA TYR A 318 -4.76 33.76 -7.82
C TYR A 318 -5.24 35.13 -7.33
N ALA A 319 -6.53 35.39 -7.48
CA ALA A 319 -7.18 36.62 -7.05
C ALA A 319 -8.64 36.39 -6.62
N ASN A 320 -9.17 37.32 -5.83
CA ASN A 320 -10.58 37.39 -5.43
C ASN A 320 -11.18 38.72 -5.90
N LEU A 321 -12.42 38.69 -6.40
CA LEU A 321 -13.21 39.85 -6.78
C LEU A 321 -14.46 39.94 -5.90
N GLU A 322 -14.52 40.91 -4.98
CA GLU A 322 -15.77 41.25 -4.28
C GLU A 322 -16.60 42.17 -5.18
N LEU A 323 -17.82 41.77 -5.53
CA LEU A 323 -18.70 42.53 -6.41
C LEU A 323 -20.02 42.90 -5.72
N SER A 324 -20.45 44.14 -5.91
CA SER A 324 -21.70 44.61 -5.32
C SER A 324 -22.94 44.03 -6.05
N ASP A 325 -24.02 43.72 -5.31
CA ASP A 325 -25.29 43.19 -5.85
C ASP A 325 -25.87 44.01 -7.02
N SER A 326 -25.57 45.31 -7.06
CA SER A 326 -25.94 46.20 -8.15
C SER A 326 -25.30 45.83 -9.50
N VAL A 327 -24.08 45.27 -9.52
CA VAL A 327 -23.41 44.80 -10.75
C VAL A 327 -24.25 43.71 -11.42
N ALA A 328 -24.70 42.73 -10.64
CA ALA A 328 -25.61 41.68 -11.13
C ALA A 328 -27.02 42.23 -11.45
N ARG A 329 -27.52 43.21 -10.68
CA ARG A 329 -28.82 43.86 -10.90
C ARG A 329 -28.90 44.65 -12.22
N TYR A 330 -27.78 45.20 -12.69
CA TYR A 330 -27.69 46.00 -13.91
C TYR A 330 -27.01 45.26 -15.09
N TRP A 331 -26.71 43.98 -14.94
CA TRP A 331 -26.13 43.14 -15.98
C TRP A 331 -27.11 42.92 -17.16
N PRO A 332 -26.66 42.82 -18.43
CA PRO A 332 -25.29 42.96 -18.94
C PRO A 332 -24.98 44.38 -19.46
N GLY A 333 -25.33 45.43 -18.71
CA GLY A 333 -25.11 46.82 -19.13
C GLY A 333 -23.63 47.17 -19.34
N ASP A 334 -23.33 48.07 -20.28
CA ASP A 334 -21.96 48.46 -20.61
C ASP A 334 -21.16 48.91 -19.38
N ARG A 335 -21.80 49.66 -18.48
CA ARG A 335 -21.24 50.13 -17.21
C ARG A 335 -20.89 49.01 -16.21
N SER A 336 -21.71 47.96 -16.10
CA SER A 336 -21.39 46.82 -15.23
C SER A 336 -20.30 45.95 -15.85
N ARG A 337 -20.28 45.79 -17.18
CA ARG A 337 -19.22 45.07 -17.92
C ARG A 337 -17.88 45.79 -17.82
N ALA A 338 -17.88 47.12 -17.91
CA ALA A 338 -16.70 47.96 -17.77
C ALA A 338 -16.10 47.92 -16.35
N LEU A 339 -16.94 47.92 -15.31
CA LEU A 339 -16.49 47.74 -13.93
C LEU A 339 -15.88 46.35 -13.71
N VAL A 340 -16.55 45.27 -14.13
CA VAL A 340 -15.98 43.91 -14.02
C VAL A 340 -14.66 43.78 -14.79
N ALA A 341 -14.54 44.40 -15.96
CA ALA A 341 -13.28 44.45 -16.70
C ALA A 341 -12.17 45.25 -15.98
N HIS A 342 -12.52 46.24 -15.16
CA HIS A 342 -11.57 46.97 -14.30
C HIS A 342 -11.08 46.08 -13.15
N GLU A 343 -11.98 45.42 -12.41
CA GLU A 343 -11.60 44.51 -11.31
C GLU A 343 -10.72 43.34 -11.80
N VAL A 344 -11.04 42.78 -12.97
CA VAL A 344 -10.19 41.77 -13.63
C VAL A 344 -8.83 42.33 -14.04
N GLY A 345 -8.73 43.64 -14.27
CA GLY A 345 -7.48 44.36 -14.53
C GLY A 345 -6.53 44.43 -13.32
N HIS A 346 -7.05 44.35 -12.09
CA HIS A 346 -6.22 44.07 -10.91
C HIS A 346 -5.85 42.59 -10.82
N ALA A 347 -6.80 41.69 -11.08
CA ALA A 347 -6.58 40.24 -10.97
C ALA A 347 -5.53 39.70 -11.95
N ILE A 348 -5.52 40.18 -13.20
CA ILE A 348 -4.56 39.76 -14.24
C ILE A 348 -3.10 40.08 -13.87
N SER A 349 -2.87 41.02 -12.95
CA SER A 349 -1.53 41.42 -12.51
C SER A 349 -0.68 40.24 -12.03
N VAL A 350 -1.28 39.14 -11.52
CA VAL A 350 -0.53 37.92 -11.17
C VAL A 350 0.28 37.34 -12.33
N LYS A 351 -0.17 37.50 -13.58
CA LYS A 351 0.56 37.16 -14.81
C LYS A 351 1.47 38.30 -15.27
N CYS A 352 1.05 39.56 -15.08
CA CYS A 352 1.73 40.76 -15.58
C CYS A 352 2.82 41.32 -14.65
N LYS A 353 3.32 40.52 -13.71
CA LYS A 353 4.23 40.94 -12.64
C LYS A 353 5.48 41.64 -13.19
N GLY A 354 5.69 42.89 -12.80
CA GLY A 354 6.82 43.72 -13.24
C GLY A 354 6.64 44.41 -14.60
N MET A 355 5.46 44.36 -15.22
CA MET A 355 5.11 45.20 -16.38
C MET A 355 4.74 46.64 -15.99
N TYR A 356 4.37 46.86 -14.72
CA TYR A 356 4.08 48.16 -14.11
C TYR A 356 4.61 48.22 -12.66
N ASP A 357 4.52 49.38 -12.02
CA ASP A 357 4.85 49.57 -10.60
C ASP A 357 3.61 49.29 -9.74
N ASP A 358 3.62 48.16 -9.02
CA ASP A 358 2.54 47.71 -8.14
C ASP A 358 2.72 48.15 -6.67
N SER A 359 3.62 49.10 -6.39
CA SER A 359 3.88 49.60 -5.03
C SER A 359 3.04 50.83 -4.63
N ASP A 360 2.30 51.42 -5.56
CA ASP A 360 1.43 52.58 -5.34
C ASP A 360 0.01 52.36 -5.88
N GLN A 361 -1.00 52.75 -5.08
CA GLN A 361 -2.41 52.58 -5.44
C GLN A 361 -2.74 53.32 -6.75
N GLY A 362 -2.27 54.55 -6.94
CA GLY A 362 -2.56 55.32 -8.16
C GLY A 362 -2.08 54.63 -9.44
N THR A 363 -0.99 53.86 -9.36
CA THR A 363 -0.47 53.09 -10.49
C THR A 363 -1.20 51.75 -10.67
N ILE A 364 -1.64 51.11 -9.58
CA ILE A 364 -2.55 49.95 -9.58
C ILE A 364 -3.89 50.29 -10.26
N GLU A 365 -4.53 51.39 -9.87
CA GLU A 365 -5.80 51.84 -10.47
C GLU A 365 -5.64 52.21 -11.95
N ALA A 366 -4.52 52.86 -12.29
CA ALA A 366 -4.20 53.20 -13.68
C ALA A 366 -3.96 51.95 -14.53
N TRP A 367 -3.36 50.89 -13.98
CA TRP A 367 -3.18 49.60 -14.65
C TRP A 367 -4.51 48.89 -14.90
N ALA A 368 -5.38 48.79 -13.89
CA ALA A 368 -6.71 48.19 -14.04
C ALA A 368 -7.57 48.94 -15.07
N THR A 369 -7.54 50.27 -15.03
CA THR A 369 -8.19 51.13 -16.04
C THR A 369 -7.60 50.92 -17.44
N ALA A 370 -6.28 50.75 -17.54
CA ALA A 370 -5.58 50.53 -18.80
C ALA A 370 -5.93 49.16 -19.42
N TRP A 371 -6.03 48.12 -18.59
CA TRP A 371 -6.49 46.78 -18.99
C TRP A 371 -7.93 46.81 -19.51
N ALA A 372 -8.87 47.41 -18.76
CA ALA A 372 -10.27 47.49 -19.17
C ALA A 372 -10.43 48.21 -20.52
N ILE A 373 -9.72 49.33 -20.73
CA ILE A 373 -9.68 50.04 -22.02
C ILE A 373 -9.05 49.18 -23.12
N GLY A 374 -7.94 48.49 -22.82
CA GLY A 374 -7.24 47.60 -23.76
C GLY A 374 -8.09 46.41 -24.22
N MET A 375 -8.96 45.89 -23.35
CA MET A 375 -9.94 44.84 -23.65
C MET A 375 -11.23 45.39 -24.32
N GLY A 376 -11.31 46.69 -24.59
CA GLY A 376 -12.38 47.34 -25.37
C GLY A 376 -13.52 47.96 -24.57
N PHE A 377 -13.39 48.06 -23.23
CA PHE A 377 -14.43 48.64 -22.37
C PHE A 377 -14.21 50.14 -22.19
N HIS A 378 -15.10 50.94 -22.76
CA HIS A 378 -14.95 52.40 -22.89
C HIS A 378 -16.02 53.23 -22.14
N ASP A 379 -16.90 52.56 -21.40
CA ASP A 379 -17.79 53.22 -20.42
C ASP A 379 -16.97 53.70 -19.21
N ASP A 380 -17.38 54.81 -18.58
CA ASP A 380 -16.56 55.51 -17.58
C ASP A 380 -16.43 54.78 -16.23
N ALA A 381 -17.21 53.72 -16.01
CA ALA A 381 -17.03 52.78 -14.91
C ALA A 381 -15.83 51.83 -15.10
N ASN A 382 -15.08 51.90 -16.21
CA ASN A 382 -13.79 51.21 -16.38
C ASN A 382 -12.65 51.74 -15.48
N GLY A 383 -12.95 52.63 -14.52
CA GLY A 383 -11.99 53.38 -13.68
C GLY A 383 -11.77 54.84 -14.13
N THR A 384 -12.06 55.19 -15.39
CA THR A 384 -11.83 56.56 -15.92
C THR A 384 -12.58 57.64 -15.15
N SER A 385 -13.80 57.36 -14.65
CA SER A 385 -14.60 58.30 -13.85
C SER A 385 -14.00 58.62 -12.47
N ALA A 386 -13.23 57.70 -11.89
CA ALA A 386 -12.61 57.84 -10.56
C ALA A 386 -11.15 58.31 -10.64
N TYR A 387 -10.39 57.76 -11.59
CA TYR A 387 -8.93 57.87 -11.64
C TYR A 387 -8.40 58.63 -12.88
N GLY A 388 -9.27 58.89 -13.85
CA GLY A 388 -8.91 59.48 -15.14
C GLY A 388 -8.35 58.45 -16.13
N THR A 389 -8.12 58.89 -17.37
CA THR A 389 -7.63 58.01 -18.44
C THR A 389 -6.11 57.78 -18.32
N PRO A 390 -5.62 56.53 -18.25
CA PRO A 390 -4.20 56.22 -18.21
C PRO A 390 -3.49 56.55 -19.54
N PRO A 391 -2.15 56.69 -19.55
CA PRO A 391 -1.40 56.96 -20.78
C PRO A 391 -1.48 55.78 -21.75
N GLN A 392 -1.52 56.05 -23.05
CA GLN A 392 -1.64 55.02 -24.10
C GLN A 392 -0.60 53.90 -23.97
N SER A 393 0.63 54.21 -23.58
CA SER A 393 1.68 53.21 -23.38
C SER A 393 1.38 52.19 -22.28
N LEU A 394 0.51 52.53 -21.30
CA LEU A 394 0.05 51.59 -20.28
C LEU A 394 -1.12 50.74 -20.79
N ILE A 395 -2.01 51.31 -21.61
CA ILE A 395 -3.09 50.58 -22.31
C ILE A 395 -2.49 49.55 -23.27
N ASP A 396 -1.50 49.96 -24.06
CA ASP A 396 -0.77 49.08 -24.99
C ASP A 396 -0.03 47.96 -24.24
N ALA A 397 0.56 48.25 -23.07
CA ALA A 397 1.25 47.26 -22.24
C ALA A 397 0.28 46.28 -21.56
N ALA A 398 -0.84 46.75 -21.04
CA ALA A 398 -1.86 45.90 -20.42
C ALA A 398 -2.49 44.96 -21.45
N ALA A 399 -2.91 45.48 -22.60
CA ALA A 399 -3.45 44.66 -23.70
C ALA A 399 -2.45 43.59 -24.21
N ALA A 400 -1.14 43.84 -24.09
CA ALA A 400 -0.08 42.91 -24.49
C ALA A 400 0.23 41.80 -23.45
N CYS A 401 -0.38 41.81 -22.27
CA CYS A 401 -0.13 40.79 -21.23
C CYS A 401 -0.98 39.50 -21.36
N ARG A 402 -2.07 39.55 -22.15
CA ARG A 402 -3.13 38.52 -22.17
C ARG A 402 -2.64 37.09 -22.41
#